data_AF-A0A9N9JVS7-F1
#
_entry.id   AF-A0A9N9JVS7-F1
#
_cell.length_a   1.000
_cell.length_b   1.000
_cell.length_c   1.000
_cell.angle_alpha   90.00
_cell.angle_beta   90.00
_cell.angle_gamma   90.00
#
_symmetry.space_group_name_H-M   'P 1'
#
loop_
_entity.id
_entity.type
_entity.pdbx_description
1 polymer ?
#
loop_
_entity_poly.entity_id
_entity_poly.type
_entity_poly.pdbx_seq_one_letter_code
_entity_poly.pdbx_strand_id
1 'polypeptide(L)'
;RISISSLNDPQLNTLREIKQWFIQDNQQKKDSSQWFSAQCQFDLILSINGFLEIVEYIFNNCPGAVIQPRRVSQDMLEGLFGTIREMGSNSSTQTVQSYGYAINKLTITI
;
A
#
# COMPACT_ATOMS: atom_id res chain seq x y z
N ARG A 1 -18.48 -8.73 -9.12
CA ARG A 1 -17.07 -8.55 -9.54
C ARG A 1 -16.66 -7.17 -9.07
N ILE A 2 -15.58 -7.06 -8.31
CA ILE A 2 -15.06 -5.79 -7.80
C ILE A 2 -14.22 -5.16 -8.92
N SER A 3 -14.55 -3.93 -9.32
CA SER A 3 -13.83 -3.15 -10.32
C SER A 3 -13.85 -1.69 -9.91
N ILE A 4 -12.70 -1.04 -10.03
CA ILE A 4 -12.50 0.37 -9.70
C ILE A 4 -12.42 1.11 -11.03
N SER A 5 -13.35 2.02 -11.26
CA SER A 5 -13.47 2.79 -12.51
C SER A 5 -13.24 4.28 -12.33
N SER A 6 -13.05 4.75 -11.09
CA SER A 6 -12.71 6.15 -10.80
C SER A 6 -11.96 6.29 -9.48
N LEU A 7 -11.32 7.44 -9.27
CA LEU A 7 -10.68 7.79 -8.00
C LEU A 7 -11.66 8.01 -6.83
N ASN A 8 -12.92 8.26 -7.17
CA ASN A 8 -14.04 8.45 -6.25
C ASN A 8 -14.80 7.14 -5.97
N ASP A 9 -14.25 6.00 -6.39
CA ASP A 9 -14.90 4.71 -6.16
C ASP A 9 -15.11 4.46 -4.65
N PRO A 10 -16.32 4.03 -4.23
CA PRO A 10 -16.61 3.75 -2.82
C PRO A 10 -15.61 2.79 -2.17
N GLN A 11 -15.04 1.84 -2.92
CA GLN A 11 -14.06 0.88 -2.40
C GLN A 11 -12.74 1.55 -2.03
N LEU A 12 -12.32 2.56 -2.80
CA LEU A 12 -11.13 3.36 -2.47
C LEU A 12 -11.36 4.19 -1.21
N ASN A 13 -12.59 4.69 -1.01
CA ASN A 13 -12.95 5.42 0.21
C ASN A 13 -12.94 4.50 1.43
N THR A 14 -13.52 3.31 1.33
CA THR A 14 -13.43 2.29 2.40
C THR A 14 -11.97 1.95 2.71
N LEU A 15 -11.10 1.84 1.70
CA LEU A 15 -9.68 1.56 1.91
C LEU A 15 -8.96 2.72 2.64
N ARG A 16 -9.32 3.97 2.32
CA ARG A 16 -8.82 5.17 3.03
C ARG A 16 -9.29 5.18 4.48
N GLU A 17 -10.54 4.80 4.75
CA GLU A 17 -11.09 4.70 6.11
C GLU A 17 -10.36 3.61 6.93
N ILE A 18 -10.12 2.43 6.35
CA ILE A 18 -9.34 1.36 6.99
C ILE A 18 -7.92 1.85 7.34
N LYS A 19 -7.27 2.58 6.43
CA LYS A 19 -5.97 3.20 6.72
C LYS A 19 -6.05 4.16 7.91
N GLN A 20 -7.06 5.02 7.95
CA GLN A 20 -7.23 5.98 9.07
C GLN A 20 -7.50 5.25 10.38
N TRP A 21 -8.27 4.17 10.36
CA TRP A 21 -8.48 3.31 11.51
C TRP A 21 -7.15 2.75 12.04
N PHE A 22 -6.28 2.24 11.18
CA PHE A 22 -4.94 1.78 11.59
C PHE A 22 -4.06 2.91 12.15
N ILE A 23 -4.14 4.14 11.62
CA ILE A 23 -3.36 5.27 12.13
C ILE A 23 -3.85 5.70 13.52
N GLN A 24 -5.17 5.79 13.69
CA GLN A 24 -5.80 6.17 14.97
C GLN A 24 -5.58 5.13 16.05
N ASP A 25 -5.70 3.84 15.71
CA ASP A 25 -5.35 2.74 16.61
C ASP A 25 -3.91 2.91 17.10
N ASN A 26 -2.96 3.20 16.20
CA ASN A 26 -1.57 3.41 16.58
C ASN A 26 -1.34 4.60 17.53
N GLN A 27 -2.16 5.66 17.42
CA GLN A 27 -2.11 6.84 18.30
C GLN A 27 -2.77 6.63 19.67
N GLN A 28 -3.76 5.74 19.76
CA GLN A 28 -4.52 5.46 20.99
C GLN A 28 -3.89 4.39 21.89
N LYS A 29 -2.72 3.84 21.52
CA LYS A 29 -1.99 2.80 22.28
C LYS A 29 -1.44 3.31 23.62
N LYS A 30 -2.32 3.42 24.60
CA LYS A 30 -1.94 3.53 26.02
C LYS A 30 -2.22 2.26 26.81
N ASP A 31 -3.27 1.51 26.48
CA ASP A 31 -3.62 0.29 27.18
C ASP A 31 -4.38 -0.68 26.25
N SER A 32 -4.10 -1.98 26.39
CA SER A 32 -4.82 -3.15 25.83
C SER A 32 -4.31 -3.79 24.52
N SER A 33 -4.09 -5.11 24.63
CA SER A 33 -4.09 -6.17 23.60
C SER A 33 -3.78 -5.74 22.16
N GLN A 34 -2.51 -5.84 21.74
CA GLN A 34 -2.12 -5.69 20.33
C GLN A 34 -2.72 -6.82 19.47
N TRP A 35 -3.81 -6.53 18.76
CA TRP A 35 -4.37 -7.45 17.75
C TRP A 35 -3.42 -7.68 16.57
N PHE A 36 -2.55 -6.70 16.30
CA PHE A 36 -1.50 -6.76 15.29
C PHE A 36 -0.19 -6.23 15.87
N SER A 37 0.94 -6.79 15.44
CA SER A 37 2.25 -6.22 15.78
C SER A 37 2.41 -4.85 15.14
N ALA A 38 3.20 -3.97 15.77
CA ALA A 38 3.48 -2.64 15.22
C ALA A 38 4.06 -2.71 13.79
N GLN A 39 4.88 -3.72 13.51
CA GLN A 39 5.43 -3.97 12.19
C GLN A 39 4.35 -4.40 11.18
N CYS A 40 3.43 -5.29 11.56
CA CYS A 40 2.35 -5.72 10.68
C CYS A 40 1.41 -4.55 10.32
N GLN A 41 1.07 -3.71 11.31
CA GLN A 41 0.27 -2.52 11.09
C GLN A 41 0.97 -1.51 10.17
N PHE A 42 2.28 -1.33 10.35
CA PHE A 42 3.09 -0.50 9.46
C PHE A 42 3.08 -1.01 8.02
N ASP A 43 3.34 -2.30 7.83
CA ASP A 43 3.34 -2.95 6.51
C ASP A 43 1.97 -2.84 5.82
N LEU A 44 0.87 -2.96 6.57
CA LEU A 44 -0.50 -2.81 6.05
C LEU A 44 -0.79 -1.36 5.61
N ILE A 45 -0.45 -0.36 6.43
CA ILE A 45 -0.61 1.05 6.07
C ILE A 45 0.16 1.37 4.79
N LEU A 46 1.39 0.85 4.69
CA LEU A 46 2.28 1.07 3.56
C LEU A 46 1.74 0.42 2.28
N SER A 47 1.22 -0.80 2.40
CA SER A 47 0.57 -1.53 1.31
C SER A 47 -0.64 -0.77 0.77
N ILE A 48 -1.48 -0.22 1.67
CA ILE A 48 -2.64 0.59 1.29
C ILE A 48 -2.22 1.87 0.57
N ASN A 49 -1.21 2.58 1.09
CA ASN A 49 -0.71 3.80 0.44
C ASN A 49 -0.16 3.50 -0.95
N GLY A 50 0.70 2.49 -1.09
CA GLY A 50 1.27 2.10 -2.39
C GLY A 50 0.18 1.72 -3.40
N PHE A 51 -0.86 1.00 -2.97
CA PHE A 51 -1.98 0.67 -3.85
C PHE A 51 -2.76 1.92 -4.30
N LEU A 52 -3.06 2.85 -3.37
CA LEU A 52 -3.76 4.09 -3.71
C LEU A 52 -2.96 4.95 -4.70
N GLU A 53 -1.63 5.03 -4.52
CA GLU A 53 -0.73 5.75 -5.42
C GLU A 53 -0.69 5.11 -6.82
N ILE A 54 -0.62 3.78 -6.91
CA ILE A 54 -0.68 3.07 -8.19
C ILE A 54 -2.02 3.32 -8.89
N VAL A 55 -3.13 3.27 -8.14
CA VAL A 55 -4.46 3.55 -8.68
C VAL A 55 -4.54 4.98 -9.22
N GLU A 56 -4.04 5.95 -8.46
CA GLU A 56 -3.96 7.36 -8.88
C GLU A 56 -3.11 7.54 -10.13
N TYR A 57 -1.93 6.92 -10.17
CA TYR A 57 -1.06 6.92 -11.33
C TYR A 57 -1.75 6.33 -12.57
N ILE A 58 -2.43 5.18 -12.44
CA ILE A 58 -3.14 4.54 -13.56
C ILE A 58 -4.24 5.45 -14.09
N PHE A 59 -5.07 6.04 -13.22
CA PHE A 59 -6.16 6.90 -13.69
C PHE A 59 -5.67 8.21 -14.30
N ASN A 60 -4.54 8.75 -13.82
CA ASN A 60 -3.94 9.97 -14.37
C ASN A 60 -3.27 9.73 -15.73
N ASN A 61 -2.64 8.57 -15.95
CA ASN A 61 -1.91 8.27 -17.18
C ASN A 61 -2.74 7.50 -18.23
N CYS A 62 -3.79 6.78 -17.80
CA CYS A 62 -4.64 5.97 -18.66
C CYS A 62 -6.12 6.38 -18.51
N PRO A 63 -6.59 7.40 -19.24
CA PRO A 63 -7.98 7.84 -19.17
C PRO A 63 -8.93 6.71 -19.60
N GLY A 64 -9.94 6.43 -18.77
CA GLY A 64 -10.90 5.35 -19.01
C GLY A 64 -10.41 3.96 -18.61
N ALA A 65 -9.25 3.85 -17.93
CA ALA A 65 -8.80 2.60 -17.35
C ALA A 65 -9.83 2.04 -16.35
N VAL A 66 -9.93 0.71 -16.28
CA VAL A 66 -10.71 0.01 -15.27
C VAL A 66 -9.79 -0.95 -14.55
N ILE A 67 -9.57 -0.72 -13.27
CA ILE A 67 -8.73 -1.57 -12.45
C ILE A 67 -9.59 -2.70 -11.92
N GLN A 68 -9.16 -3.93 -12.17
CA GLN A 68 -9.77 -5.11 -11.57
C GLN A 68 -8.80 -5.64 -10.53
N PRO A 69 -9.05 -5.42 -9.23
CA PRO A 69 -8.12 -5.86 -8.18
C PRO A 69 -7.82 -7.36 -8.26
N ARG A 70 -8.76 -8.18 -8.75
CA ARG A 70 -8.54 -9.63 -8.98
C ARG A 70 -7.44 -9.93 -10.01
N ARG A 71 -7.11 -9.01 -10.91
CA ARG A 71 -5.98 -9.14 -11.86
C ARG A 71 -4.64 -8.74 -11.23
N VAL A 72 -4.66 -8.08 -10.08
CA VAL A 72 -3.50 -7.86 -9.23
C VAL A 72 -3.43 -9.07 -8.31
N SER A 73 -2.69 -10.11 -8.71
CA SER A 73 -2.60 -11.32 -7.90
C SER A 73 -1.81 -11.08 -6.63
N GLN A 74 -2.11 -11.84 -5.58
CA GLN A 74 -1.30 -11.86 -4.35
C GLN A 74 0.17 -12.12 -4.69
N ASP A 75 0.46 -13.04 -5.61
CA ASP A 75 1.82 -13.36 -6.05
C ASP A 75 2.54 -12.15 -6.67
N MET A 76 1.82 -11.31 -7.43
CA MET A 76 2.39 -10.07 -7.98
C MET A 76 2.71 -9.05 -6.88
N LEU A 77 1.86 -8.97 -5.84
CA LEU A 77 2.11 -8.08 -4.70
C LEU A 77 3.22 -8.61 -3.80
N GLU A 78 3.26 -9.92 -3.52
CA GLU A 78 4.35 -10.57 -2.79
C GLU A 78 5.67 -10.45 -3.54
N GLY A 79 5.66 -10.62 -4.86
CA GLY A 79 6.84 -10.38 -5.70
C GLY A 79 7.31 -8.93 -5.66
N LEU A 80 6.38 -7.96 -5.72
CA LEU A 80 6.70 -6.55 -5.60
C LEU A 80 7.27 -6.21 -4.20
N PHE A 81 6.63 -6.68 -3.13
CA PHE A 81 7.11 -6.48 -1.77
C PHE A 81 8.43 -7.19 -1.48
N GLY A 82 8.63 -8.38 -2.05
CA GLY A 82 9.91 -9.08 -2.03
C GLY A 82 11.00 -8.25 -2.69
N THR A 83 10.74 -7.71 -3.88
CA THR A 83 11.68 -6.85 -4.61
C THR A 83 11.99 -5.56 -3.84
N ILE A 84 11.00 -4.91 -3.23
CA ILE A 84 11.22 -3.70 -2.41
C ILE A 84 12.04 -4.03 -1.15
N ARG A 85 11.81 -5.19 -0.53
CA ARG A 85 12.60 -5.67 0.62
C ARG A 85 14.05 -5.97 0.23
N GLU A 86 14.26 -6.60 -0.92
CA GLU A 86 15.60 -6.89 -1.46
C GLU A 86 16.37 -5.60 -1.77
N MET A 87 15.73 -4.60 -2.40
CA MET A 87 16.41 -3.36 -2.75
C MET A 87 16.79 -2.50 -1.55
N GLY A 88 16.06 -2.58 -0.44
CA GLY A 88 16.33 -1.71 0.69
C GLY A 88 17.39 -2.22 1.67
N SER A 89 18.10 -3.32 1.39
CA SER A 89 19.22 -3.92 2.17
C SER A 89 18.95 -4.13 3.67
N ASN A 90 19.26 -5.33 4.19
CA ASN A 90 19.09 -5.70 5.61
C ASN A 90 17.68 -5.33 6.12
N SER A 91 16.68 -6.07 5.64
CA SER A 91 15.22 -5.81 5.72
C SER A 91 14.60 -5.71 7.12
N SER A 92 15.39 -5.56 8.20
CA SER A 92 14.91 -5.33 9.56
C SER A 92 14.80 -3.85 9.95
N THR A 93 15.29 -2.92 9.12
CA THR A 93 15.39 -1.49 9.49
C THR A 93 14.92 -0.50 8.41
N GLN A 94 14.06 -0.90 7.47
CA GLN A 94 13.55 0.05 6.47
C GLN A 94 12.66 1.11 7.14
N THR A 95 13.11 2.37 7.11
CA THR A 95 12.31 3.55 7.48
C THR A 95 11.37 3.92 6.33
N VAL A 96 10.27 4.63 6.62
CA VAL A 96 9.32 5.16 5.61
C VAL A 96 10.04 5.88 4.46
N GLN A 97 11.08 6.66 4.77
CA GLN A 97 11.89 7.35 3.77
C GLN A 97 12.66 6.38 2.87
N SER A 98 13.27 5.34 3.43
CA SER A 98 14.02 4.34 2.65
C SER A 98 13.09 3.50 1.76
N TYR A 99 11.87 3.20 2.21
CA TYR A 99 10.87 2.52 1.40
C TYR A 99 10.37 3.40 0.25
N GLY A 100 10.07 4.67 0.53
CA GLY A 100 9.70 5.63 -0.51
C GLY A 100 10.81 5.83 -1.54
N TYR A 101 12.08 5.83 -1.11
CA TYR A 101 13.23 5.86 -2.02
C TYR A 101 13.30 4.61 -2.91
N ALA A 102 13.08 3.41 -2.36
CA ALA A 102 13.08 2.17 -3.11
C ALA A 102 11.93 2.11 -4.14
N ILE A 103 10.74 2.59 -3.78
CA ILE A 103 9.61 2.73 -4.71
C ILE A 103 9.95 3.70 -5.84
N ASN A 104 10.44 4.89 -5.52
CA ASN A 104 10.81 5.87 -6.55
C ASN A 104 11.86 5.32 -7.51
N LYS A 105 12.81 4.54 -7.00
CA LYS A 105 13.83 3.88 -7.82
C LYS A 105 13.22 2.83 -8.76
N LEU A 106 12.26 2.02 -8.30
CA LEU A 106 11.53 1.09 -9.19
C LEU A 106 10.77 1.84 -10.28
N THR A 107 10.06 2.91 -9.92
CA THR A 107 9.25 3.70 -10.86
C THR A 107 10.09 4.38 -11.94
N ILE A 108 11.35 4.74 -11.64
CA ILE A 108 12.27 5.35 -12.62
C ILE A 108 12.96 4.29 -13.50
N THR A 109 13.12 3.07 -12.97
CA THR A 109 13.84 1.98 -13.68
C THR A 109 12.93 1.20 -14.65
N ILE A 110 11.61 1.24 -14.43
CA ILE A 110 10.57 0.66 -15.32
C ILE A 110 10.17 1.69 -16.37
#